data_AF-M3UKE4-F1
#
_entry.id   AF-M3UKE4-F1
#
_cell.length_a   1.000
_cell.length_b   1.000
_cell.length_c   1.000
_cell.angle_alpha   90.00
_cell.angle_beta   90.00
_cell.angle_gamma   90.00
#
_symmetry.space_group_name_H-M   'P 1'
#
loop_
_entity.id
_entity.type
_entity.pdbx_description
1 polymer ?
#
loop_
_entity_poly.entity_id
_entity_poly.type
_entity_poly.pdbx_seq_one_letter_code
_entity_poly.pdbx_strand_id
1 'polypeptide(L)'
;MHCGRPFSPLGITVALADCPDHRPDGIPAVSEHILSRPGPHDTKGWPTFKGYPAWYSLTHEQTYYKWIERTWRSGLRVLNNYYVQNRVLCEIYPLSDEPCNEMESVRIQHRRLLQLRDYIDAQAGGPGKGFFQIATNSQELRRIVASGKLAVTLGIEISEPFGCGAVGGRPLCSSADIDRGLDELHGLGVRQVILTHKFDNALGGARMDGGLTGVGVEIGQVYAGGGLWQVGKCPGHTHDNDAVGRGSERCNVRGLTRLGEYAVRATIKRNMVVDVDHLSAKSSDRALDIVSALRYPGVVSSHSWTDELNYRRIMAAGGVVGLYGGETESFIDEWREARKAAPKDRPFGLGFGPDMNGLGAQAPPRKTGTPVTYPFTMPNGAVVSRQRTGVRVFDVTKDGTAHYGLLPDWIQGMRLQAGADGAALVADLYRAAESYAAMWERVEAYRP
;
A
#
# COMPACT_ATOMS: atom_id res chain seq x y z
N MET A 1 11.87 7.84 -10.83
CA MET A 1 12.35 6.63 -10.11
C MET A 1 11.57 5.38 -10.53
N HIS A 2 10.38 5.51 -11.12
CA HIS A 2 9.54 4.38 -11.53
C HIS A 2 9.57 4.18 -13.05
N CYS A 3 9.78 2.94 -13.50
CA CYS A 3 10.01 2.55 -14.88
C CYS A 3 8.83 1.78 -15.44
N GLY A 4 8.28 2.29 -16.54
CA GLY A 4 7.03 1.79 -17.12
C GLY A 4 5.80 2.47 -16.52
N ARG A 5 4.64 1.94 -16.89
CA ARG A 5 3.33 2.50 -16.55
C ARG A 5 2.23 1.44 -16.62
N PRO A 6 1.12 1.59 -15.87
CA PRO A 6 0.03 0.61 -15.85
C PRO A 6 -0.63 0.38 -17.23
N PHE A 7 -0.52 1.33 -18.16
CA PHE A 7 -1.08 1.20 -19.52
C PHE A 7 -0.40 2.12 -20.54
N SER A 8 -0.62 1.86 -21.83
CA SER A 8 -0.27 2.76 -22.92
C SER A 8 -1.23 2.56 -24.09
N PRO A 9 -1.71 3.64 -24.74
CA PRO A 9 -2.41 3.53 -26.03
C PRO A 9 -1.58 2.85 -27.13
N LEU A 10 -0.24 2.91 -27.03
CA LEU A 10 0.69 2.26 -27.96
C LEU A 10 0.98 0.79 -27.59
N GLY A 11 0.31 0.27 -26.56
CA GLY A 11 0.43 -1.12 -26.14
C GLY A 11 1.61 -1.41 -25.21
N ILE A 12 1.76 -2.70 -24.88
CA ILE A 12 2.65 -3.20 -23.83
C ILE A 12 4.13 -2.88 -24.05
N THR A 13 4.59 -2.80 -25.31
CA THR A 13 5.99 -2.50 -25.65
C THR A 13 6.43 -1.12 -25.16
N VAL A 14 5.48 -0.18 -25.06
CA VAL A 14 5.72 1.17 -24.54
C VAL A 14 5.22 1.31 -23.10
N ALA A 15 4.25 0.50 -22.67
CA ALA A 15 3.79 0.53 -21.29
C ALA A 15 4.86 0.00 -20.33
N LEU A 16 5.55 -1.07 -20.70
CA LEU A 16 6.54 -1.77 -19.85
C LEU A 16 7.96 -1.62 -20.36
N ALA A 17 8.27 -0.47 -20.96
CA ALA A 17 9.63 -0.13 -21.35
C ALA A 17 10.44 0.28 -20.12
N ASP A 18 11.71 -0.14 -20.09
CA ASP A 18 12.67 0.24 -19.06
C ASP A 18 13.03 1.73 -19.11
N CYS A 19 13.55 2.26 -18.00
CA CYS A 19 14.10 3.61 -17.93
C CYS A 19 15.49 3.72 -18.57
N PRO A 20 15.92 4.95 -18.96
CA PRO A 20 17.27 5.18 -19.46
C PRO A 20 18.41 4.86 -18.48
N ASP A 21 18.24 5.15 -17.17
CA ASP A 21 19.24 4.89 -16.12
C ASP A 21 19.48 3.40 -15.86
N HIS A 22 18.54 2.53 -16.23
CA HIS A 22 18.77 1.10 -16.17
C HIS A 22 19.67 0.61 -17.30
N ARG A 23 19.83 1.33 -18.41
CA ARG A 23 20.60 0.81 -19.57
C ARG A 23 22.11 0.90 -19.38
N PRO A 24 22.89 -0.06 -19.92
CA PRO A 24 22.43 -1.22 -20.71
C PRO A 24 22.07 -2.47 -19.89
N ASP A 25 22.51 -2.55 -18.63
CA ASP A 25 22.60 -3.80 -17.86
C ASP A 25 22.21 -3.65 -16.38
N GLY A 26 21.46 -2.60 -16.05
CA GLY A 26 20.98 -2.29 -14.71
C GLY A 26 22.01 -1.60 -13.80
N ILE A 27 23.29 -1.59 -14.18
CA ILE A 27 24.35 -1.03 -13.32
C ILE A 27 24.18 0.47 -13.03
N PRO A 28 23.74 1.33 -13.96
CA PRO A 28 23.65 2.76 -13.66
C PRO A 28 22.42 3.16 -12.82
N ALA A 29 21.48 2.24 -12.56
CA ALA A 29 20.26 2.51 -11.80
C ALA A 29 20.52 2.57 -10.28
N VAL A 30 21.13 3.67 -9.81
CA VAL A 30 21.52 3.87 -8.40
C VAL A 30 20.36 3.61 -7.43
N SER A 31 19.16 4.09 -7.75
CA SER A 31 17.98 3.89 -6.89
C SER A 31 17.58 2.41 -6.76
N GLU A 32 17.68 1.63 -7.84
CA GLU A 32 17.42 0.18 -7.78
C GLU A 32 18.47 -0.53 -6.90
N HIS A 33 19.74 -0.14 -6.97
CA HIS A 33 20.78 -0.76 -6.12
C HIS A 33 20.60 -0.47 -4.63
N ILE A 34 19.98 0.66 -4.28
CA ILE A 34 19.75 1.07 -2.89
C ILE A 34 18.46 0.45 -2.35
N LEU A 35 17.39 0.45 -3.15
CA LEU A 35 16.04 0.07 -2.69
C LEU A 35 15.74 -1.42 -2.91
N SER A 36 16.35 -2.02 -3.93
CA SER A 36 16.05 -3.36 -4.41
C SER A 36 17.25 -4.30 -4.18
N ARG A 37 17.49 -5.24 -5.10
CA ARG A 37 18.67 -6.12 -5.08
C ARG A 37 19.81 -5.50 -5.89
N PRO A 38 21.00 -5.25 -5.32
CA PRO A 38 22.12 -4.67 -6.04
C PRO A 38 22.72 -5.66 -7.06
N GLY A 39 23.25 -5.11 -8.14
CA GLY A 39 23.94 -5.85 -9.20
C GLY A 39 23.28 -5.73 -10.58
N PRO A 40 23.92 -6.28 -11.63
CA PRO A 40 23.41 -6.17 -12.98
C PRO A 40 22.10 -6.95 -13.16
N HIS A 41 21.24 -6.48 -14.06
CA HIS A 41 20.05 -7.20 -14.50
C HIS A 41 19.77 -6.96 -15.99
N ASP A 42 19.01 -7.87 -16.61
CA ASP A 42 18.61 -7.73 -18.01
C ASP A 42 17.55 -6.61 -18.15
N THR A 43 17.87 -5.58 -18.93
CA THR A 43 17.04 -4.41 -19.20
C THR A 43 16.04 -4.62 -20.35
N LYS A 44 16.10 -5.78 -21.01
CA LYS A 44 15.17 -6.15 -22.08
C LYS A 44 13.88 -6.70 -21.46
N GLY A 45 12.89 -5.81 -21.37
CA GLY A 45 11.51 -6.15 -21.03
C GLY A 45 10.83 -6.97 -22.13
N TRP A 46 9.88 -6.37 -22.84
CA TRP A 46 9.11 -7.08 -23.87
C TRP A 46 10.00 -7.67 -24.99
N PRO A 47 9.71 -8.90 -25.49
CA PRO A 47 8.67 -9.84 -25.03
C PRO A 47 9.17 -10.84 -23.98
N THR A 48 10.46 -10.79 -23.61
CA THR A 48 11.13 -11.88 -22.87
C THR A 48 11.10 -11.72 -21.35
N PHE A 49 11.07 -10.50 -20.83
CA PHE A 49 11.01 -10.18 -19.40
C PHE A 49 11.97 -11.05 -18.55
N LYS A 50 13.25 -11.03 -18.92
CA LYS A 50 14.28 -11.88 -18.27
C LYS A 50 14.70 -11.33 -16.92
N GLY A 51 14.88 -10.02 -16.81
CA GLY A 51 15.34 -9.34 -15.59
C GLY A 51 14.20 -8.75 -14.75
N TYR A 52 13.20 -8.16 -15.40
CA TYR A 52 12.05 -7.54 -14.76
C TYR A 52 10.73 -7.84 -15.51
N PRO A 53 9.56 -7.66 -14.87
CA PRO A 53 9.39 -7.39 -13.45
C PRO A 53 9.82 -8.60 -12.60
N ALA A 54 10.27 -8.34 -11.38
CA ALA A 54 10.71 -9.35 -10.42
C ALA A 54 10.23 -8.97 -9.02
N TRP A 55 10.07 -9.95 -8.12
CA TRP A 55 9.53 -9.71 -6.77
C TRP A 55 10.38 -8.73 -5.94
N TYR A 56 11.69 -8.67 -6.21
CA TYR A 56 12.63 -7.79 -5.54
C TYR A 56 12.86 -6.47 -6.28
N SER A 57 12.29 -6.28 -7.48
CA SER A 57 12.58 -5.10 -8.30
C SER A 57 11.51 -4.04 -8.06
N LEU A 58 11.91 -2.98 -7.36
CA LEU A 58 10.99 -1.98 -6.82
C LEU A 58 10.82 -0.77 -7.74
N THR A 59 11.73 -0.57 -8.69
CA THR A 59 11.66 0.55 -9.65
C THR A 59 10.91 0.20 -10.93
N HIS A 60 10.55 -1.06 -11.20
CA HIS A 60 9.84 -1.44 -12.42
C HIS A 60 8.32 -1.60 -12.21
N GLU A 61 7.54 -1.28 -13.24
CA GLU A 61 6.08 -1.45 -13.27
C GLU A 61 5.65 -2.89 -12.96
N GLN A 62 4.79 -3.04 -11.95
CA GLN A 62 4.25 -4.30 -11.47
C GLN A 62 2.72 -4.33 -11.56
N THR A 63 2.06 -3.24 -11.97
CA THR A 63 0.59 -3.10 -11.98
C THR A 63 -0.02 -2.85 -13.36
N TYR A 64 0.60 -3.37 -14.43
CA TYR A 64 0.00 -3.36 -15.78
C TYR A 64 -1.47 -3.81 -15.79
N TYR A 65 -2.34 -3.09 -16.49
CA TYR A 65 -3.79 -3.25 -16.36
C TYR A 65 -4.29 -4.69 -16.66
N LYS A 66 -3.62 -5.43 -17.55
CA LYS A 66 -3.94 -6.84 -17.82
C LYS A 66 -3.58 -7.77 -16.66
N TRP A 67 -2.58 -7.42 -15.86
CA TRP A 67 -2.22 -8.14 -14.65
C TRP A 67 -3.26 -7.89 -13.55
N ILE A 68 -3.74 -6.66 -13.40
CA ILE A 68 -4.89 -6.34 -12.52
C ILE A 68 -6.14 -7.08 -13.01
N GLU A 69 -6.41 -7.10 -14.32
CA GLU A 69 -7.55 -7.80 -14.92
C GLU A 69 -7.54 -9.30 -14.53
N ARG A 70 -6.39 -9.97 -14.61
CA ARG A 70 -6.27 -11.38 -14.21
C ARG A 70 -6.65 -11.60 -12.74
N THR A 71 -6.21 -10.71 -11.86
CA THR A 71 -6.50 -10.79 -10.42
C THR A 71 -7.97 -10.48 -10.11
N TRP A 72 -8.58 -9.50 -10.80
CA TRP A 72 -10.02 -9.25 -10.75
C TRP A 72 -10.85 -10.46 -11.20
N ARG A 73 -10.49 -11.07 -12.34
CA ARG A 73 -11.13 -12.31 -12.82
C ARG A 73 -11.00 -13.45 -11.80
N SER A 74 -9.92 -13.45 -11.02
CA SER A 74 -9.63 -14.44 -9.98
C SER A 74 -10.23 -14.11 -8.60
N GLY A 75 -11.07 -13.08 -8.48
CA GLY A 75 -11.87 -12.82 -7.28
C GLY A 75 -11.66 -11.47 -6.60
N LEU A 76 -10.69 -10.64 -7.01
CA LEU A 76 -10.50 -9.30 -6.43
C LEU A 76 -11.71 -8.41 -6.74
N ARG A 77 -12.27 -7.74 -5.73
CA ARG A 77 -13.47 -6.89 -5.86
C ARG A 77 -13.31 -5.47 -5.35
N VAL A 78 -12.43 -5.26 -4.37
CA VAL A 78 -12.08 -3.92 -3.87
C VAL A 78 -10.56 -3.79 -3.95
N LEU A 79 -10.08 -2.68 -4.53
CA LEU A 79 -8.68 -2.30 -4.59
C LEU A 79 -8.55 -0.90 -3.98
N ASN A 80 -7.73 -0.75 -2.94
CA ASN A 80 -7.41 0.57 -2.42
C ASN A 80 -6.19 1.12 -3.16
N ASN A 81 -6.38 2.20 -3.92
CA ASN A 81 -5.31 2.87 -4.64
C ASN A 81 -4.78 4.04 -3.80
N TYR A 82 -3.55 3.91 -3.34
CA TYR A 82 -2.83 5.00 -2.69
C TYR A 82 -2.16 5.91 -3.71
N TYR A 83 -2.27 7.23 -3.49
CA TYR A 83 -1.36 8.19 -4.10
C TYR A 83 -0.16 8.35 -3.19
N VAL A 84 1.02 8.00 -3.71
CA VAL A 84 2.26 7.88 -2.94
C VAL A 84 3.27 8.90 -3.44
N GLN A 85 3.92 9.62 -2.53
CA GLN A 85 5.05 10.48 -2.86
C GLN A 85 5.94 10.63 -1.63
N ASN A 86 7.22 10.86 -1.92
CA ASN A 86 8.20 11.22 -0.94
C ASN A 86 9.02 12.40 -1.50
N ARG A 87 8.80 13.61 -0.96
CA ARG A 87 9.49 14.83 -1.42
C ARG A 87 11.00 14.66 -1.49
N VAL A 88 11.63 14.09 -0.46
CA VAL A 88 13.09 13.96 -0.40
C VAL A 88 13.62 13.04 -1.49
N LEU A 89 13.03 11.86 -1.65
CA LEU A 89 13.41 10.93 -2.72
C LEU A 89 13.21 11.57 -4.10
N CYS A 90 12.15 12.36 -4.28
CA CYS A 90 11.92 13.11 -5.50
C CYS A 90 13.01 14.18 -5.75
N GLU A 91 13.38 14.97 -4.73
CA GLU A 91 14.36 16.06 -4.86
C GLU A 91 15.79 15.56 -5.12
N ILE A 92 16.15 14.38 -4.62
CA ILE A 92 17.48 13.78 -4.84
C ILE A 92 17.57 12.93 -6.11
N TYR A 93 16.44 12.52 -6.71
CA TYR A 93 16.43 11.64 -7.87
C TYR A 93 16.80 12.42 -9.15
N PRO A 94 17.88 12.06 -9.86
CA PRO A 94 18.44 12.90 -10.93
C PRO A 94 17.61 12.93 -12.21
N LEU A 95 16.68 11.99 -12.40
CA LEU A 95 15.79 11.91 -13.56
C LEU A 95 14.33 12.25 -13.21
N SER A 96 14.11 13.09 -12.19
CA SER A 96 12.75 13.54 -11.86
C SER A 96 12.18 14.40 -12.99
N ASP A 97 10.96 14.08 -13.41
CA ASP A 97 10.22 14.76 -14.48
C ASP A 97 8.89 15.38 -14.00
N GLU A 98 8.62 15.32 -12.69
CA GLU A 98 7.41 15.81 -12.05
C GLU A 98 7.75 16.62 -10.77
N PRO A 99 6.89 17.57 -10.36
CA PRO A 99 7.14 18.38 -9.17
C PRO A 99 7.15 17.53 -7.88
N CYS A 100 8.06 17.87 -6.97
CA CYS A 100 8.20 17.20 -5.67
C CYS A 100 7.22 17.70 -4.59
N ASN A 101 6.35 18.66 -4.92
CA ASN A 101 5.23 19.02 -4.05
C ASN A 101 4.24 17.85 -3.97
N GLU A 102 4.05 17.29 -2.78
CA GLU A 102 3.31 16.04 -2.64
C GLU A 102 1.81 16.18 -2.94
N MET A 103 1.20 17.32 -2.61
CA MET A 103 -0.21 17.58 -2.97
C MET A 103 -0.38 17.75 -4.49
N GLU A 104 0.58 18.37 -5.19
CA GLU A 104 0.57 18.39 -6.66
C GLU A 104 0.77 16.99 -7.24
N SER A 105 1.67 16.18 -6.64
CA SER A 105 1.84 14.78 -7.04
C SER A 105 0.53 13.98 -6.89
N VAL A 106 -0.23 14.18 -5.80
CA VAL A 106 -1.57 13.59 -5.64
C VAL A 106 -2.49 13.98 -6.80
N ARG A 107 -2.53 15.26 -7.20
CA ARG A 107 -3.35 15.70 -8.35
C ARG A 107 -2.91 15.05 -9.66
N ILE A 108 -1.60 14.96 -9.91
CA ILE A 108 -1.03 14.32 -11.11
C ILE A 108 -1.41 12.83 -11.14
N GLN A 109 -1.21 12.12 -10.04
CA GLN A 109 -1.54 10.70 -9.92
C GLN A 109 -3.04 10.46 -10.04
N HIS A 110 -3.88 11.34 -9.49
CA HIS A 110 -5.33 11.27 -9.67
C HIS A 110 -5.71 11.38 -11.16
N ARG A 111 -5.15 12.34 -11.89
CA ARG A 111 -5.37 12.45 -13.35
C ARG A 111 -4.92 11.18 -14.09
N ARG A 112 -3.78 10.60 -13.72
CA ARG A 112 -3.27 9.34 -14.31
C ARG A 112 -4.19 8.14 -14.01
N LEU A 113 -4.76 8.07 -12.80
CA LEU A 113 -5.72 7.03 -12.43
C LEU A 113 -7.03 7.15 -13.25
N LEU A 114 -7.52 8.37 -13.45
CA LEU A 114 -8.67 8.62 -14.33
C LEU A 114 -8.37 8.18 -15.76
N GLN A 115 -7.17 8.47 -16.28
CA GLN A 115 -6.75 8.00 -17.61
C GLN A 115 -6.65 6.47 -17.70
N LEU A 116 -6.19 5.79 -16.64
CA LEU A 116 -6.19 4.32 -16.59
C LEU A 116 -7.61 3.76 -16.65
N ARG A 117 -8.54 4.32 -15.86
CA ARG A 117 -9.98 3.94 -15.93
C ARG A 117 -10.51 4.14 -17.35
N ASP A 118 -10.31 5.33 -17.94
CA ASP A 118 -10.83 5.66 -19.27
C ASP A 118 -10.22 4.76 -20.36
N TYR A 119 -8.95 4.40 -20.22
CA TYR A 119 -8.31 3.44 -21.11
C TYR A 119 -8.93 2.05 -20.99
N ILE A 120 -9.14 1.53 -19.77
CA ILE A 120 -9.79 0.24 -19.53
C ILE A 120 -11.24 0.24 -20.05
N ASP A 121 -11.97 1.34 -19.85
CA ASP A 121 -13.30 1.55 -20.40
C ASP A 121 -13.31 1.52 -21.93
N ALA A 122 -12.36 2.22 -22.57
CA ALA A 122 -12.22 2.20 -24.03
C ALA A 122 -11.96 0.79 -24.58
N GLN A 123 -11.17 -0.04 -23.87
CA GLN A 123 -10.97 -1.45 -24.24
C GLN A 123 -12.25 -2.30 -24.12
N ALA A 124 -13.24 -1.85 -23.35
CA ALA A 124 -14.49 -2.54 -23.06
C ALA A 124 -15.71 -1.95 -23.79
N GLY A 125 -15.51 -1.05 -24.75
CA GLY A 125 -16.58 -0.46 -25.54
C GLY A 125 -17.09 0.91 -25.06
N GLY A 126 -16.33 1.60 -24.20
CA GLY A 126 -16.55 3.00 -23.87
C GLY A 126 -16.78 3.27 -22.37
N PRO A 127 -17.11 4.53 -22.01
CA PRO A 127 -17.19 4.99 -20.63
C PRO A 127 -18.05 4.09 -19.73
N GLY A 128 -17.50 3.74 -18.57
CA GLY A 128 -18.12 2.90 -17.57
C GLY A 128 -18.30 1.42 -17.97
N LYS A 129 -17.82 0.98 -19.13
CA LYS A 129 -17.96 -0.43 -19.58
C LYS A 129 -16.82 -1.33 -19.09
N GLY A 130 -15.70 -0.75 -18.70
CA GLY A 130 -14.53 -1.44 -18.19
C GLY A 130 -14.74 -2.05 -16.80
N PHE A 131 -13.89 -3.02 -16.46
CA PHE A 131 -13.96 -3.71 -15.18
C PHE A 131 -13.47 -2.86 -14.00
N PHE A 132 -12.71 -1.79 -14.23
CA PHE A 132 -12.07 -0.97 -13.21
C PHE A 132 -12.86 0.32 -13.01
N GLN A 133 -13.48 0.52 -11.84
CA GLN A 133 -14.32 1.71 -11.57
C GLN A 133 -13.98 2.30 -10.20
N ILE A 134 -13.87 3.62 -10.14
CA ILE A 134 -13.57 4.36 -8.91
C ILE A 134 -14.85 4.53 -8.09
N ALA A 135 -14.76 4.27 -6.78
CA ALA A 135 -15.83 4.51 -5.81
C ALA A 135 -15.41 5.64 -4.88
N THR A 136 -16.31 6.60 -4.66
CA THR A 136 -16.09 7.77 -3.78
C THR A 136 -16.99 7.77 -2.54
N ASN A 137 -17.86 6.77 -2.43
CA ASN A 137 -18.70 6.47 -1.27
C ASN A 137 -19.03 4.97 -1.18
N SER A 138 -19.54 4.54 -0.03
CA SER A 138 -19.83 3.12 0.21
C SER A 138 -20.92 2.56 -0.72
N GLN A 139 -21.92 3.36 -1.07
CA GLN A 139 -23.00 2.97 -1.99
C GLN A 139 -22.47 2.69 -3.40
N GLU A 140 -21.56 3.51 -3.91
CA GLU A 140 -20.87 3.31 -5.18
C GLU A 140 -20.03 2.04 -5.17
N LEU A 141 -19.26 1.81 -4.10
CA LEU A 141 -18.48 0.58 -3.94
C LEU A 141 -19.39 -0.64 -4.04
N ARG A 142 -20.49 -0.67 -3.28
CA ARG A 142 -21.48 -1.77 -3.29
C ARG A 142 -22.03 -2.01 -4.70
N ARG A 143 -22.46 -0.94 -5.38
CA ARG A 143 -23.01 -1.01 -6.74
C ARG A 143 -21.99 -1.53 -7.75
N ILE A 144 -20.74 -1.07 -7.69
CA ILE A 144 -19.67 -1.50 -8.58
C ILE A 144 -19.38 -2.99 -8.37
N VAL A 145 -19.17 -3.43 -7.12
CA VAL A 145 -18.90 -4.83 -6.79
C VAL A 145 -20.06 -5.73 -7.21
N ALA A 146 -21.31 -5.34 -6.93
CA ALA A 146 -22.51 -6.10 -7.31
C ALA A 146 -22.67 -6.22 -8.84
N SER A 147 -22.17 -5.25 -9.61
CA SER A 147 -22.13 -5.32 -11.08
C SER A 147 -21.01 -6.22 -11.63
N GLY A 148 -20.27 -6.90 -10.77
CA GLY A 148 -19.17 -7.79 -11.13
C GLY A 148 -17.85 -7.07 -11.44
N LYS A 149 -17.77 -5.75 -11.22
CA LYS A 149 -16.59 -4.92 -11.50
C LYS A 149 -15.69 -4.80 -10.26
N LEU A 150 -14.46 -4.34 -10.47
CA LEU A 150 -13.51 -3.94 -9.46
C LEU A 150 -13.84 -2.51 -8.99
N ALA A 151 -14.16 -2.36 -7.71
CA ALA A 151 -14.28 -1.07 -7.05
C ALA A 151 -12.92 -0.58 -6.57
N VAL A 152 -12.57 0.65 -6.91
CA VAL A 152 -11.28 1.26 -6.60
C VAL A 152 -11.52 2.41 -5.64
N THR A 153 -11.02 2.28 -4.42
CA THR A 153 -11.09 3.31 -3.38
C THR A 153 -9.80 4.09 -3.35
N LEU A 154 -9.82 5.31 -2.80
CA LEU A 154 -8.70 6.25 -2.92
C LEU A 154 -8.14 6.62 -1.54
N GLY A 155 -6.82 6.48 -1.39
CA GLY A 155 -6.06 6.86 -0.22
C GLY A 155 -4.85 7.75 -0.54
N ILE A 156 -4.23 8.34 0.48
CA ILE A 156 -2.93 9.02 0.35
C ILE A 156 -1.89 8.48 1.34
N GLU A 157 -0.67 8.33 0.86
CA GLU A 157 0.51 7.89 1.59
C GLU A 157 1.69 8.78 1.19
N ILE A 158 1.70 9.98 1.75
CA ILE A 158 2.69 11.01 1.45
C ILE A 158 3.40 11.43 2.73
N SER A 159 4.67 11.81 2.63
CA SER A 159 5.52 12.03 3.82
C SER A 159 5.20 13.32 4.58
N GLU A 160 4.76 14.36 3.89
CA GLU A 160 4.49 15.72 4.39
C GLU A 160 3.17 16.26 3.80
N PRO A 161 2.02 15.61 4.09
CA PRO A 161 0.73 16.02 3.56
C PRO A 161 0.44 17.48 3.87
N PHE A 162 -0.20 18.19 2.93
CA PHE A 162 -0.59 19.60 3.10
C PHE A 162 0.60 20.58 3.22
N GLY A 163 1.81 20.14 2.88
CA GLY A 163 3.04 20.90 3.10
C GLY A 163 3.51 20.88 4.56
N CYS A 164 3.04 19.91 5.35
CA CYS A 164 3.35 19.79 6.77
C CYS A 164 4.75 19.20 7.05
N GLY A 165 5.78 19.71 6.38
CA GLY A 165 7.18 19.52 6.79
C GLY A 165 7.52 20.35 8.04
N ALA A 166 8.75 20.23 8.54
CA ALA A 166 9.22 21.01 9.69
C ALA A 166 10.65 21.51 9.51
N VAL A 167 10.91 22.76 9.92
CA VAL A 167 12.26 23.36 9.91
C VAL A 167 12.56 23.92 11.30
N GLY A 168 13.68 23.50 11.90
CA GLY A 168 14.05 23.91 13.25
C GLY A 168 12.99 23.57 14.31
N GLY A 169 12.27 22.45 14.12
CA GLY A 169 11.17 22.02 14.98
C GLY A 169 9.87 22.81 14.82
N ARG A 170 9.81 23.79 13.90
CA ARG A 170 8.61 24.57 13.61
C ARG A 170 7.85 23.97 12.43
N PRO A 171 6.52 23.82 12.51
CA PRO A 171 5.73 23.33 11.40
C PRO A 171 5.72 24.34 10.25
N LEU A 172 5.79 23.85 9.01
CA LEU A 172 5.64 24.67 7.80
C LEU A 172 4.18 24.81 7.34
N CYS A 173 3.24 24.23 8.08
CA CYS A 173 1.82 24.28 7.83
C CYS A 173 1.03 24.71 9.08
N SER A 174 -0.22 25.08 8.87
CA SER A 174 -1.20 25.46 9.88
C SER A 174 -2.39 24.50 9.88
N SER A 175 -3.25 24.60 10.89
CA SER A 175 -4.54 23.90 10.90
C SER A 175 -5.42 24.26 9.69
N ALA A 176 -5.34 25.51 9.22
CA ALA A 176 -6.07 25.94 8.03
C ALA A 176 -5.54 25.28 6.74
N ASP A 177 -4.24 25.00 6.65
CA ASP A 177 -3.66 24.27 5.52
C ASP A 177 -4.12 22.80 5.52
N ILE A 178 -4.16 22.19 6.71
CA ILE A 178 -4.68 20.83 6.91
C ILE A 178 -6.15 20.76 6.50
N ASP A 179 -6.98 21.71 6.91
CA ASP A 179 -8.40 21.73 6.54
C ASP A 179 -8.58 21.85 5.03
N ARG A 180 -7.91 22.82 4.38
CA ARG A 180 -8.00 23.00 2.93
C ARG A 180 -7.51 21.77 2.18
N GLY A 181 -6.42 21.16 2.64
CA GLY A 181 -5.88 19.96 2.04
C GLY A 181 -6.79 18.75 2.20
N LEU A 182 -7.38 18.54 3.37
CA LEU A 182 -8.37 17.46 3.59
C LEU A 182 -9.65 17.69 2.78
N ASP A 183 -10.13 18.93 2.66
CA ASP A 183 -11.28 19.28 1.82
C ASP A 183 -10.99 19.00 0.33
N GLU A 184 -9.79 19.33 -0.12
CA GLU A 184 -9.32 19.01 -1.47
C GLU A 184 -9.28 17.49 -1.71
N LEU A 185 -8.64 16.73 -0.82
CA LEU A 185 -8.58 15.27 -0.90
C LEU A 185 -9.99 14.67 -0.95
N HIS A 186 -10.88 15.12 -0.06
CA HIS A 186 -12.26 14.68 -0.05
C HIS A 186 -12.98 15.01 -1.38
N GLY A 187 -12.74 16.20 -1.95
CA GLY A 187 -13.25 16.61 -3.27
C GLY A 187 -12.74 15.75 -4.43
N LEU A 188 -11.52 15.24 -4.36
CA LEU A 188 -10.97 14.26 -5.32
C LEU A 188 -11.53 12.83 -5.13
N GLY A 189 -12.32 12.60 -4.09
CA GLY A 189 -12.86 11.27 -3.75
C GLY A 189 -11.96 10.44 -2.84
N VAL A 190 -10.86 11.00 -2.33
CA VAL A 190 -10.00 10.35 -1.32
C VAL A 190 -10.77 10.21 -0.02
N ARG A 191 -10.67 9.03 0.61
CA ARG A 191 -11.37 8.70 1.85
C ARG A 191 -10.50 8.02 2.89
N GLN A 192 -9.23 7.77 2.62
CA GLN A 192 -8.30 7.13 3.56
C GLN A 192 -6.98 7.91 3.59
N VAL A 193 -6.44 8.17 4.79
CA VAL A 193 -5.30 9.09 4.95
C VAL A 193 -4.27 8.51 5.91
N ILE A 194 -3.04 8.35 5.42
CA ILE A 194 -1.83 8.20 6.24
C ILE A 194 -1.25 9.61 6.47
N LEU A 195 -1.05 10.00 7.73
CA LEU A 195 -0.58 11.35 8.10
C LEU A 195 0.95 11.45 8.24
N THR A 196 1.65 10.33 8.24
CA THR A 196 3.10 10.25 8.36
C THR A 196 3.57 9.00 7.63
N HIS A 197 4.53 9.13 6.70
CA HIS A 197 5.01 8.01 5.91
C HIS A 197 6.47 7.65 6.32
N LYS A 198 7.47 7.91 5.47
CA LYS A 198 8.87 7.52 5.74
C LYS A 198 9.64 8.43 6.69
N PHE A 199 9.15 9.64 6.93
CA PHE A 199 9.87 10.66 7.69
C PHE A 199 9.00 11.28 8.77
N ASP A 200 9.65 11.75 9.85
CA ASP A 200 8.96 12.64 10.76
C ASP A 200 8.59 13.93 10.05
N ASN A 201 7.39 14.40 10.31
CA ASN A 201 6.88 15.63 9.75
C ASN A 201 6.28 16.51 10.87
N ALA A 202 5.66 17.64 10.54
CA ALA A 202 5.04 18.52 11.53
C ALA A 202 3.89 17.85 12.32
N LEU A 203 3.30 16.78 11.79
CA LEU A 203 2.14 16.10 12.37
C LEU A 203 2.56 15.02 13.36
N GLY A 204 3.63 14.26 13.07
CA GLY A 204 4.06 13.21 13.99
C GLY A 204 5.37 12.55 13.64
N GLY A 205 5.75 11.59 14.49
CA GLY A 205 6.87 10.68 14.25
C GLY A 205 6.48 9.49 13.38
N ALA A 206 7.33 9.12 12.43
CA ALA A 206 7.19 7.95 11.59
C ALA A 206 7.66 6.67 12.30
N ARG A 207 7.15 5.51 11.89
CA ARG A 207 7.70 4.19 12.26
C ARG A 207 8.99 3.98 11.47
N MET A 208 10.08 3.63 12.13
CA MET A 208 11.40 3.59 11.48
C MET A 208 11.50 2.45 10.46
N ASP A 209 12.35 2.65 9.46
CA ASP A 209 12.78 1.59 8.55
C ASP A 209 14.08 0.96 9.10
N GLY A 210 14.14 -0.37 9.09
CA GLY A 210 15.33 -1.12 9.46
C GLY A 210 16.26 -1.38 8.27
N GLY A 211 17.44 -1.95 8.56
CA GLY A 211 18.37 -2.44 7.54
C GLY A 211 18.92 -1.36 6.58
N LEU A 212 19.31 -1.76 5.37
CA LEU A 212 19.90 -0.84 4.37
C LEU A 212 18.92 0.25 3.92
N THR A 213 17.63 -0.07 3.81
CA THR A 213 16.56 0.91 3.55
C THR A 213 16.52 1.96 4.67
N GLY A 214 16.68 1.55 5.92
CA GLY A 214 16.79 2.44 7.08
C GLY A 214 17.93 3.47 6.98
N VAL A 215 19.07 3.10 6.38
CA VAL A 215 20.19 4.04 6.17
C VAL A 215 19.80 5.14 5.15
N GLY A 216 19.17 4.76 4.05
CA GLY A 216 18.67 5.71 3.05
C GLY A 216 17.59 6.63 3.64
N VAL A 217 16.69 6.07 4.46
CA VAL A 217 15.64 6.81 5.16
C VAL A 217 16.22 7.76 6.21
N GLU A 218 17.25 7.38 6.96
CA GLU A 218 17.89 8.26 7.94
C GLU A 218 18.59 9.45 7.26
N ILE A 219 19.23 9.25 6.11
CA ILE A 219 19.79 10.35 5.29
C ILE A 219 18.67 11.25 4.77
N GLY A 220 17.58 10.66 4.28
CA GLY A 220 16.42 11.40 3.80
C GLY A 220 15.76 12.23 4.90
N GLN A 221 15.68 11.68 6.12
CA GLN A 221 15.15 12.36 7.31
C GLN A 221 15.97 13.62 7.66
N VAL A 222 17.31 13.53 7.60
CA VAL A 222 18.17 14.70 7.82
C VAL A 222 17.89 15.78 6.78
N TYR A 223 17.79 15.38 5.51
CA TYR A 223 17.50 16.29 4.41
C TYR A 223 16.10 16.91 4.49
N ALA A 224 15.11 16.17 5.00
CA ALA A 224 13.76 16.69 5.26
C ALA A 224 13.72 17.79 6.34
N GLY A 225 14.84 18.05 7.05
CA GLY A 225 14.92 19.02 8.14
C GLY A 225 14.63 18.42 9.52
N GLY A 226 14.46 17.10 9.62
CA GLY A 226 14.18 16.37 10.86
C GLY A 226 15.42 16.01 11.69
N GLY A 227 16.62 16.07 11.11
CA GLY A 227 17.85 15.56 11.73
C GLY A 227 17.90 14.03 11.77
N LEU A 228 18.85 13.43 12.50
CA LEU A 228 18.86 11.98 12.68
C LEU A 228 17.69 11.54 13.58
N TRP A 229 17.21 10.32 13.40
CA TRP A 229 16.12 9.77 14.22
C TRP A 229 16.48 9.80 15.70
N GLN A 230 15.62 10.41 16.51
CA GLN A 230 15.77 10.43 17.95
C GLN A 230 14.95 9.29 18.56
N VAL A 231 15.62 8.39 19.28
CA VAL A 231 14.99 7.17 19.80
C VAL A 231 15.01 7.11 21.32
N GLY A 232 13.91 6.62 21.90
CA GLY A 232 13.70 6.50 23.34
C GLY A 232 13.00 5.20 23.71
N LYS A 233 12.59 5.09 24.97
CA LYS A 233 11.76 3.98 25.43
C LYS A 233 10.40 4.00 24.72
N CYS A 234 9.96 2.83 24.27
CA CYS A 234 8.65 2.64 23.67
C CYS A 234 7.51 2.85 24.67
N PRO A 235 6.34 3.36 24.22
CA PRO A 235 5.15 3.48 25.05
C PRO A 235 4.51 2.10 25.25
N GLY A 236 4.15 1.78 26.50
CA GLY A 236 3.48 0.53 26.82
C GLY A 236 4.23 -0.70 26.29
N HIS A 237 3.53 -1.50 25.47
CA HIS A 237 4.03 -2.73 24.87
C HIS A 237 4.18 -2.66 23.34
N THR A 238 3.86 -1.52 22.70
CA THR A 238 4.01 -1.36 21.26
C THR A 238 5.44 -0.96 20.90
N HIS A 239 5.95 -1.44 19.78
CA HIS A 239 7.32 -1.21 19.33
C HIS A 239 7.37 -0.57 17.94
N ASP A 240 8.43 0.19 17.67
CA ASP A 240 8.84 0.58 16.31
C ASP A 240 9.81 -0.46 15.75
N ASN A 241 10.08 -0.42 14.45
CA ASN A 241 11.19 -1.21 13.89
C ASN A 241 12.53 -0.60 14.33
N ASP A 242 13.57 -1.42 14.40
CA ASP A 242 14.88 -0.97 14.85
C ASP A 242 15.55 -0.05 13.82
N ALA A 243 15.94 1.16 14.26
CA ALA A 243 16.79 2.04 13.46
C ALA A 243 18.26 1.59 13.51
N VAL A 244 18.93 1.69 12.37
CA VAL A 244 20.34 1.30 12.21
C VAL A 244 21.22 2.05 13.21
N GLY A 245 22.03 1.31 13.97
CA GLY A 245 22.96 1.91 14.94
C GLY A 245 22.31 2.53 16.18
N ARG A 246 21.00 2.34 16.40
CA ARG A 246 20.25 2.93 17.53
C ARG A 246 19.85 1.93 18.62
N GLY A 247 20.21 0.66 18.47
CA GLY A 247 19.84 -0.44 19.37
C GLY A 247 18.41 -0.94 19.13
N SER A 248 18.08 -2.09 19.73
CA SER A 248 16.78 -2.74 19.58
C SER A 248 15.73 -2.24 20.58
N GLU A 249 14.45 -2.44 20.26
CA GLU A 249 13.30 -2.10 21.12
C GLU A 249 13.22 -0.61 21.50
N ARG A 250 13.66 0.25 20.58
CA ARG A 250 13.59 1.70 20.72
C ARG A 250 12.49 2.25 19.84
N CYS A 251 11.83 3.31 20.30
CA CYS A 251 10.79 3.98 19.54
C CYS A 251 11.16 5.41 19.25
N ASN A 252 10.63 5.92 18.14
CA ASN A 252 10.71 7.32 17.77
C ASN A 252 10.13 8.19 18.90
N VAL A 253 10.90 9.18 19.35
CA VAL A 253 10.50 9.98 20.51
C VAL A 253 9.42 11.02 20.20
N ARG A 254 9.27 11.43 18.93
CA ARG A 254 8.46 12.58 18.52
C ARG A 254 6.98 12.40 18.84
N GLY A 255 6.43 11.21 18.58
CA GLY A 255 5.01 10.92 18.73
C GLY A 255 4.10 11.85 17.91
N LEU A 256 2.79 11.77 18.13
CA LEU A 256 1.82 12.64 17.47
C LEU A 256 1.90 14.05 18.08
N THR A 257 2.09 15.09 17.26
CA THR A 257 2.13 16.47 17.75
C THR A 257 0.72 17.00 18.01
N ARG A 258 0.58 18.17 18.66
CA ARG A 258 -0.72 18.84 18.78
C ARG A 258 -1.37 19.12 17.42
N LEU A 259 -0.56 19.41 16.40
CA LEU A 259 -1.04 19.63 15.04
C LEU A 259 -1.43 18.30 14.36
N GLY A 260 -0.72 17.20 14.65
CA GLY A 260 -1.13 15.85 14.26
C GLY A 260 -2.44 15.40 14.91
N GLU A 261 -2.63 15.68 16.21
CA GLU A 261 -3.92 15.42 16.88
C GLU A 261 -5.06 16.21 16.22
N TYR A 262 -4.79 17.47 15.84
CA TYR A 262 -5.73 18.25 15.05
C TYR A 262 -6.03 17.58 13.71
N ALA A 263 -5.01 17.14 12.97
CA ALA A 263 -5.17 16.47 11.69
C ALA A 263 -6.01 15.19 11.80
N VAL A 264 -5.76 14.33 12.80
CA VAL A 264 -6.58 13.13 13.05
C VAL A 264 -8.04 13.50 13.28
N ARG A 265 -8.31 14.50 14.14
CA ARG A 265 -9.69 14.97 14.40
C ARG A 265 -10.32 15.60 13.16
N ALA A 266 -9.55 16.31 12.35
CA ALA A 266 -10.01 16.93 11.12
C ALA A 266 -10.35 15.90 10.03
N THR A 267 -9.61 14.78 9.96
CA THR A 267 -9.92 13.60 9.14
C THR A 267 -11.23 12.95 9.60
N ILE A 268 -11.38 12.72 10.91
CA ILE A 268 -12.60 12.15 11.52
C ILE A 268 -13.83 13.04 11.26
N LYS A 269 -13.68 14.36 11.41
CA LYS A 269 -14.75 15.35 11.16
C LYS A 269 -15.28 15.30 9.72
N ARG A 270 -14.48 14.83 8.78
CA ARG A 270 -14.82 14.67 7.36
C ARG A 270 -15.26 13.26 7.00
N ASN A 271 -15.46 12.39 8.00
CA ASN A 271 -15.81 10.99 7.80
C ASN A 271 -14.82 10.29 6.84
N MET A 272 -13.52 10.62 6.99
CA MET A 272 -12.43 9.94 6.29
C MET A 272 -11.78 8.92 7.23
N VAL A 273 -11.32 7.81 6.68
CA VAL A 273 -10.64 6.72 7.37
C VAL A 273 -9.24 7.18 7.77
N VAL A 274 -8.91 6.98 9.05
CA VAL A 274 -7.56 7.18 9.59
C VAL A 274 -6.78 5.90 9.37
N ASP A 275 -5.70 5.96 8.60
CA ASP A 275 -4.77 4.85 8.46
C ASP A 275 -3.58 5.07 9.39
N VAL A 276 -3.30 4.09 10.25
CA VAL A 276 -2.26 4.17 11.27
C VAL A 276 -0.95 3.49 10.85
N ASP A 277 -0.89 2.96 9.64
CA ASP A 277 0.37 2.51 9.07
C ASP A 277 1.36 3.68 8.96
N HIS A 278 2.65 3.37 9.11
CA HIS A 278 3.76 4.33 9.10
C HIS A 278 3.81 5.34 10.23
N LEU A 279 2.79 5.45 11.08
CA LEU A 279 2.89 6.18 12.32
C LEU A 279 3.78 5.41 13.31
N SER A 280 4.70 6.12 13.97
CA SER A 280 5.49 5.54 15.07
C SER A 280 4.60 4.91 16.13
N ALA A 281 5.13 4.03 16.98
CA ALA A 281 4.42 3.45 18.10
C ALA A 281 3.73 4.53 18.97
N LYS A 282 4.43 5.63 19.26
CA LYS A 282 3.84 6.76 20.00
C LYS A 282 2.75 7.50 19.21
N SER A 283 2.96 7.70 17.91
CA SER A 283 1.99 8.40 17.06
C SER A 283 0.71 7.59 16.87
N SER A 284 0.85 6.30 16.56
CA SER A 284 -0.25 5.36 16.33
C SER A 284 -1.04 5.11 17.62
N ASP A 285 -0.36 4.94 18.76
CA ASP A 285 -1.02 4.79 20.06
C ASP A 285 -1.92 5.99 20.38
N ARG A 286 -1.40 7.21 20.18
CA ARG A 286 -2.16 8.45 20.39
C ARG A 286 -3.29 8.63 19.38
N ALA A 287 -3.09 8.27 18.11
CA ALA A 287 -4.14 8.32 17.10
C ALA A 287 -5.29 7.36 17.44
N LEU A 288 -4.96 6.14 17.89
CA LEU A 288 -5.93 5.14 18.33
C LEU A 288 -6.67 5.55 19.62
N ASP A 289 -6.01 6.27 20.53
CA ASP A 289 -6.69 6.88 21.68
C ASP A 289 -7.74 7.91 21.26
N ILE A 290 -7.44 8.74 20.26
CA ILE A 290 -8.40 9.71 19.72
C ILE A 290 -9.57 8.98 19.07
N VAL A 291 -9.31 7.96 18.23
CA VAL A 291 -10.33 7.12 17.59
C VAL A 291 -11.23 6.47 18.63
N SER A 292 -10.65 5.87 19.68
CA SER A 292 -11.37 5.22 20.77
C SER A 292 -12.22 6.21 21.56
N ALA A 293 -11.64 7.36 21.95
CA ALA A 293 -12.35 8.40 22.70
C ALA A 293 -13.55 8.97 21.94
N LEU A 294 -13.44 9.06 20.61
CA LEU A 294 -14.52 9.51 19.73
C LEU A 294 -15.44 8.37 19.28
N ARG A 295 -15.16 7.11 19.66
CA ARG A 295 -15.89 5.92 19.18
C ARG A 295 -16.00 5.89 17.64
N TYR A 296 -14.95 6.32 16.97
CA TYR A 296 -14.94 6.44 15.51
C TYR A 296 -14.66 5.08 14.86
N PRO A 297 -15.47 4.63 13.88
CA PRO A 297 -15.29 3.31 13.26
C PRO A 297 -14.28 3.28 12.10
N GLY A 298 -13.81 4.44 11.65
CA GLY A 298 -12.96 4.57 10.47
C GLY A 298 -11.48 4.56 10.79
N VAL A 299 -10.95 3.40 11.20
CA VAL A 299 -9.53 3.21 11.40
C VAL A 299 -9.04 1.94 10.71
N VAL A 300 -7.86 1.98 10.11
CA VAL A 300 -7.29 0.84 9.40
C VAL A 300 -5.78 0.76 9.59
N SER A 301 -5.25 -0.43 9.33
CA SER A 301 -3.86 -0.66 8.91
C SER A 301 -3.98 -1.32 7.54
N SER A 302 -3.43 -0.72 6.49
CA SER A 302 -3.62 -1.19 5.12
C SER A 302 -2.64 -2.28 4.68
N HIS A 303 -1.45 -2.32 5.26
CA HIS A 303 -0.32 -3.16 4.85
C HIS A 303 0.67 -3.47 5.98
N SER A 304 0.18 -3.78 7.19
CA SER A 304 0.96 -4.20 8.37
C SER A 304 2.08 -3.23 8.82
N TRP A 305 2.09 -1.95 8.43
CA TRP A 305 3.15 -1.02 8.87
C TRP A 305 2.83 -0.33 10.20
N THR A 306 2.22 -1.09 11.12
CA THR A 306 1.93 -0.73 12.50
C THR A 306 2.29 -1.90 13.41
N ASP A 307 2.29 -1.68 14.73
CA ASP A 307 2.52 -2.77 15.68
C ASP A 307 1.32 -3.74 15.72
N GLU A 308 1.56 -5.04 15.71
CA GLU A 308 0.50 -6.06 15.70
C GLU A 308 -0.47 -5.98 16.88
N LEU A 309 -0.03 -5.43 18.03
CA LEU A 309 -0.90 -5.20 19.18
C LEU A 309 -2.01 -4.19 18.90
N ASN A 310 -1.83 -3.34 17.87
CA ASN A 310 -2.86 -2.40 17.43
C ASN A 310 -4.01 -3.08 16.67
N TYR A 311 -3.83 -4.29 16.11
CA TYR A 311 -4.89 -4.97 15.34
C TYR A 311 -6.16 -5.19 16.16
N ARG A 312 -6.00 -5.55 17.45
CA ARG A 312 -7.16 -5.69 18.36
C ARG A 312 -7.89 -4.36 18.55
N ARG A 313 -7.18 -3.24 18.71
CA ARG A 313 -7.77 -1.90 18.89
C ARG A 313 -8.49 -1.44 17.62
N ILE A 314 -7.86 -1.64 16.46
CA ILE A 314 -8.41 -1.32 15.14
C ILE A 314 -9.74 -2.08 14.93
N MET A 315 -9.73 -3.40 15.08
CA MET A 315 -10.93 -4.21 14.86
C MET A 315 -12.01 -3.97 15.94
N ALA A 316 -11.62 -3.73 17.19
CA ALA A 316 -12.56 -3.38 18.26
C ALA A 316 -13.31 -2.06 17.98
N ALA A 317 -12.64 -1.07 17.39
CA ALA A 317 -13.28 0.17 16.92
C ALA A 317 -14.25 -0.06 15.75
N GLY A 318 -14.22 -1.23 15.09
CA GLY A 318 -14.96 -1.49 13.86
C GLY A 318 -14.16 -1.18 12.59
N GLY A 319 -12.85 -0.97 12.74
CA GLY A 319 -11.90 -0.84 11.65
C GLY A 319 -11.59 -2.16 10.94
N VAL A 320 -10.69 -2.11 9.95
CA VAL A 320 -10.22 -3.28 9.21
C VAL A 320 -8.69 -3.33 9.15
N VAL A 321 -8.14 -4.54 9.12
CA VAL A 321 -6.71 -4.80 9.00
C VAL A 321 -6.43 -5.47 7.65
N GLY A 322 -5.47 -4.92 6.92
CA GLY A 322 -4.85 -5.52 5.74
C GLY A 322 -3.41 -5.91 6.09
N LEU A 323 -3.06 -7.17 5.86
CA LEU A 323 -1.69 -7.63 6.11
C LEU A 323 -0.78 -7.33 4.92
N TYR A 324 0.51 -7.15 5.16
CA TYR A 324 1.49 -6.95 4.08
C TYR A 324 1.56 -8.16 3.15
N GLY A 325 1.51 -7.95 1.83
CA GLY A 325 1.52 -9.02 0.81
C GLY A 325 2.90 -9.68 0.59
N GLY A 326 3.58 -10.07 1.66
CA GLY A 326 4.96 -10.56 1.67
C GLY A 326 5.11 -12.08 1.71
N GLU A 327 6.15 -12.55 2.41
CA GLU A 327 6.45 -13.98 2.57
C GLU A 327 5.25 -14.75 3.11
N THR A 328 4.97 -15.90 2.49
CA THR A 328 3.77 -16.68 2.76
C THR A 328 3.73 -17.26 4.17
N GLU A 329 4.87 -17.63 4.74
CA GLU A 329 4.96 -18.16 6.12
C GLU A 329 4.54 -17.10 7.13
N SER A 330 5.20 -15.94 7.09
CA SER A 330 4.89 -14.80 7.96
C SER A 330 3.44 -14.35 7.81
N PHE A 331 2.93 -14.27 6.57
CA PHE A 331 1.53 -13.90 6.33
C PHE A 331 0.55 -14.85 7.01
N ILE A 332 0.78 -16.17 6.93
CA ILE A 332 -0.11 -17.17 7.53
C ILE A 332 -0.13 -17.03 9.05
N ASP A 333 1.03 -16.81 9.67
CA ASP A 333 1.12 -16.63 11.12
C ASP A 333 0.48 -15.31 11.59
N GLU A 334 0.74 -14.21 10.89
CA GLU A 334 0.05 -12.92 11.13
C GLU A 334 -1.46 -13.03 10.95
N TRP A 335 -1.93 -13.76 9.94
CA TRP A 335 -3.36 -14.02 9.73
C TRP A 335 -3.98 -14.79 10.90
N ARG A 336 -3.28 -15.77 11.48
CA ARG A 336 -3.75 -16.50 12.67
C ARG A 336 -3.88 -15.56 13.87
N GLU A 337 -2.92 -14.68 14.10
CA GLU A 337 -2.97 -13.72 15.19
C GLU A 337 -4.05 -12.66 14.98
N ALA A 338 -4.19 -12.10 13.78
CA ALA A 338 -5.28 -11.19 13.44
C ALA A 338 -6.65 -11.86 13.65
N ARG A 339 -6.81 -13.12 13.23
CA ARG A 339 -8.05 -13.87 13.43
C ARG A 339 -8.36 -14.17 14.90
N LYS A 340 -7.34 -14.38 15.73
CA LYS A 340 -7.50 -14.50 17.19
C LYS A 340 -7.92 -13.17 17.82
N ALA A 341 -7.35 -12.06 17.35
CA ALA A 341 -7.67 -10.71 17.84
C ALA A 341 -9.04 -10.18 17.36
N ALA A 342 -9.59 -10.76 16.29
CA ALA A 342 -10.87 -10.34 15.72
C ALA A 342 -12.06 -10.52 16.69
N PRO A 343 -12.92 -9.49 16.82
CA PRO A 343 -14.19 -9.58 17.54
C PRO A 343 -15.06 -10.76 17.05
N LYS A 344 -15.73 -11.46 17.97
CA LYS A 344 -16.58 -12.63 17.66
C LYS A 344 -18.03 -12.27 17.33
N ASP A 345 -18.41 -11.01 17.50
CA ASP A 345 -19.77 -10.49 17.29
C ASP A 345 -20.08 -10.18 15.82
N ARG A 346 -19.09 -10.28 14.92
CA ARG A 346 -19.22 -9.98 13.49
C ARG A 346 -18.35 -10.90 12.63
N PRO A 347 -18.68 -11.08 11.33
CA PRO A 347 -17.83 -11.83 10.42
C PRO A 347 -16.43 -11.22 10.30
N PHE A 348 -15.43 -12.08 10.25
CA PHE A 348 -14.04 -11.69 10.01
C PHE A 348 -13.73 -11.79 8.51
N GLY A 349 -13.22 -10.71 7.95
CA GLY A 349 -12.57 -10.66 6.65
C GLY A 349 -11.30 -9.83 6.76
N LEU A 350 -10.24 -10.28 6.10
CA LEU A 350 -8.91 -9.69 6.20
C LEU A 350 -8.37 -9.44 4.81
N GLY A 351 -8.04 -8.18 4.51
CA GLY A 351 -7.41 -7.81 3.25
C GLY A 351 -5.92 -8.04 3.26
N PHE A 352 -5.26 -7.68 2.17
CA PHE A 352 -3.81 -7.54 2.15
C PHE A 352 -3.41 -6.34 1.29
N GLY A 353 -2.31 -5.70 1.65
CA GLY A 353 -1.68 -4.61 0.91
C GLY A 353 -0.30 -5.05 0.45
N PRO A 354 -0.10 -5.36 -0.84
CA PRO A 354 1.21 -5.80 -1.33
C PRO A 354 2.19 -4.65 -1.54
N ASP A 355 1.73 -3.39 -1.46
CA ASP A 355 2.54 -2.19 -1.70
C ASP A 355 3.32 -2.23 -3.05
N MET A 356 2.72 -2.88 -4.05
CA MET A 356 3.30 -2.96 -5.40
C MET A 356 3.44 -1.56 -5.99
N ASN A 357 4.66 -1.26 -6.45
CA ASN A 357 5.07 0.06 -6.93
C ASN A 357 5.06 1.20 -5.89
N GLY A 358 4.91 0.90 -4.59
CA GLY A 358 5.13 1.82 -3.46
C GLY A 358 6.54 1.72 -2.85
N LEU A 359 7.45 0.97 -3.48
CA LEU A 359 8.79 0.61 -2.98
C LEU A 359 8.77 -0.45 -1.86
N GLY A 360 7.72 -1.27 -1.78
CA GLY A 360 7.66 -2.47 -0.96
C GLY A 360 8.13 -3.74 -1.71
N ALA A 361 8.99 -4.54 -1.07
CA ALA A 361 9.41 -5.83 -1.63
C ALA A 361 8.27 -6.85 -1.64
N GLN A 362 8.07 -7.52 -2.78
CA GLN A 362 6.98 -8.47 -2.96
C GLN A 362 7.32 -9.85 -2.41
N ALA A 363 6.32 -10.71 -2.22
CA ALA A 363 6.53 -12.07 -1.74
C ALA A 363 7.62 -12.81 -2.55
N PRO A 364 8.72 -13.27 -1.91
CA PRO A 364 9.78 -13.97 -2.59
C PRO A 364 9.33 -15.38 -3.06
N PRO A 365 10.11 -16.02 -3.94
CA PRO A 365 9.95 -17.43 -4.25
C PRO A 365 9.98 -18.26 -2.97
N ARG A 366 9.07 -19.23 -2.87
CA ARG A 366 9.03 -20.12 -1.71
C ARG A 366 10.26 -21.00 -1.69
N LYS A 367 10.95 -21.06 -0.55
CA LYS A 367 12.13 -21.91 -0.35
C LYS A 367 11.75 -23.38 -0.17
N THR A 368 10.57 -23.65 0.39
CA THR A 368 10.08 -24.99 0.72
C THR A 368 8.58 -25.13 0.45
N GLY A 369 8.03 -26.34 0.56
CA GLY A 369 6.60 -26.62 0.45
C GLY A 369 6.14 -27.04 -0.94
N THR A 370 4.84 -27.37 -1.05
CA THR A 370 4.23 -27.89 -2.28
C THR A 370 4.14 -26.80 -3.37
N PRO A 371 4.76 -26.98 -4.55
CA PRO A 371 4.63 -26.05 -5.68
C PRO A 371 3.18 -25.87 -6.13
N VAL A 372 2.85 -24.68 -6.67
CA VAL A 372 1.52 -24.46 -7.26
C VAL A 372 1.39 -25.29 -8.53
N THR A 373 0.36 -26.14 -8.56
CA THR A 373 0.00 -26.94 -9.75
C THR A 373 -1.12 -26.25 -10.51
N TYR A 374 -1.07 -26.30 -11.84
CA TYR A 374 -1.97 -25.60 -12.74
C TYR A 374 -2.72 -26.55 -13.68
N PRO A 375 -3.95 -26.21 -14.09
CA PRO A 375 -4.73 -25.09 -13.57
C PRO A 375 -5.26 -25.36 -12.15
N PHE A 376 -5.59 -24.30 -11.40
CA PHE A 376 -6.34 -24.39 -10.15
C PHE A 376 -7.62 -23.56 -10.22
N THR A 377 -8.58 -23.84 -9.33
CA THR A 377 -9.88 -23.14 -9.31
C THR A 377 -9.99 -22.28 -8.05
N MET A 378 -10.31 -21.01 -8.25
CA MET A 378 -10.56 -20.05 -7.18
C MET A 378 -11.98 -20.20 -6.60
N PRO A 379 -12.25 -19.74 -5.37
CA PRO A 379 -13.59 -19.81 -4.78
C PRO A 379 -14.72 -19.19 -5.62
N ASN A 380 -14.42 -18.22 -6.48
CA ASN A 380 -15.40 -17.65 -7.42
C ASN A 380 -15.63 -18.50 -8.69
N GLY A 381 -15.05 -19.70 -8.76
CA GLY A 381 -15.14 -20.61 -9.92
C GLY A 381 -14.16 -20.30 -11.05
N ALA A 382 -13.34 -19.26 -10.94
CA ALA A 382 -12.37 -18.92 -11.99
C ALA A 382 -11.26 -19.98 -12.06
N VAL A 383 -11.00 -20.47 -13.27
CA VAL A 383 -9.90 -21.39 -13.56
C VAL A 383 -8.65 -20.56 -13.89
N VAL A 384 -7.60 -20.74 -13.09
CA VAL A 384 -6.36 -19.98 -13.17
C VAL A 384 -5.26 -20.85 -13.77
N SER A 385 -4.79 -20.46 -14.96
CA SER A 385 -3.63 -21.06 -15.63
C SER A 385 -2.34 -20.31 -15.30
N ARG A 386 -1.18 -20.91 -15.60
CA ARG A 386 0.13 -20.24 -15.45
C ARG A 386 0.11 -18.88 -16.14
N GLN A 387 0.59 -17.86 -15.45
CA GLN A 387 0.63 -16.52 -16.00
C GLN A 387 1.64 -16.46 -17.15
N ARG A 388 1.24 -15.87 -18.27
CA ARG A 388 2.13 -15.61 -19.40
C ARG A 388 2.04 -14.16 -19.83
N THR A 389 3.18 -13.50 -19.96
CA THR A 389 3.30 -12.15 -20.55
C THR A 389 4.38 -12.19 -21.63
N GLY A 390 4.01 -11.87 -22.87
CA GLY A 390 4.90 -12.06 -24.01
C GLY A 390 5.25 -13.54 -24.19
N VAL A 391 6.54 -13.86 -24.23
CA VAL A 391 7.02 -15.25 -24.29
C VAL A 391 7.36 -15.82 -22.91
N ARG A 392 7.40 -14.99 -21.86
CA ARG A 392 7.70 -15.40 -20.48
C ARG A 392 6.49 -16.05 -19.84
N VAL A 393 6.68 -17.26 -19.30
CA VAL A 393 5.72 -17.94 -18.43
C VAL A 393 6.22 -17.81 -17.01
N PHE A 394 5.45 -17.18 -16.12
CA PHE A 394 5.81 -16.99 -14.71
C PHE A 394 5.33 -18.18 -13.87
N ASP A 395 6.11 -18.51 -12.85
CA ASP A 395 5.82 -19.52 -11.83
C ASP A 395 6.08 -18.88 -10.47
N VAL A 396 5.02 -18.60 -9.69
CA VAL A 396 5.14 -17.94 -8.38
C VAL A 396 6.07 -18.68 -7.42
N THR A 397 6.23 -20.00 -7.58
CA THR A 397 7.13 -20.80 -6.73
C THR A 397 8.59 -20.49 -7.01
N LYS A 398 8.93 -20.08 -8.25
CA LYS A 398 10.31 -19.78 -8.69
C LYS A 398 10.59 -18.29 -8.81
N ASP A 399 9.58 -17.54 -9.22
CA ASP A 399 9.66 -16.12 -9.59
C ASP A 399 9.16 -15.19 -8.48
N GLY A 400 8.55 -15.75 -7.43
CA GLY A 400 7.84 -14.97 -6.41
C GLY A 400 6.65 -14.23 -7.02
N THR A 401 6.14 -13.25 -6.30
CA THR A 401 5.04 -12.40 -6.79
C THR A 401 5.61 -11.21 -7.57
N ALA A 402 6.14 -11.49 -8.76
CA ALA A 402 6.83 -10.50 -9.58
C ALA A 402 5.97 -9.30 -10.03
N HIS A 403 4.65 -9.48 -10.15
CA HIS A 403 3.71 -8.45 -10.55
C HIS A 403 2.28 -8.79 -10.09
N TYR A 404 1.36 -7.83 -10.14
CA TYR A 404 -0.02 -7.93 -9.63
C TYR A 404 -0.80 -9.15 -10.14
N GLY A 405 -0.45 -9.59 -11.35
CA GLY A 405 -1.07 -10.72 -12.02
C GLY A 405 -0.66 -12.08 -11.48
N LEU A 406 0.18 -12.16 -10.44
CA LEU A 406 0.55 -13.41 -9.74
C LEU A 406 -0.12 -13.53 -8.36
N LEU A 407 -0.89 -12.53 -7.93
CA LEU A 407 -1.59 -12.57 -6.65
C LEU A 407 -2.51 -13.80 -6.45
N PRO A 408 -3.30 -14.28 -7.44
CA PRO A 408 -4.08 -15.51 -7.21
C PRO A 408 -3.19 -16.76 -7.09
N ASP A 409 -2.01 -16.76 -7.73
CA ASP A 409 -1.01 -17.83 -7.60
C ASP A 409 -0.38 -17.81 -6.21
N TRP A 410 -0.07 -16.62 -5.68
CA TRP A 410 0.40 -16.41 -4.30
C TRP A 410 -0.65 -16.87 -3.28
N ILE A 411 -1.92 -16.49 -3.45
CA ILE A 411 -3.04 -16.96 -2.60
C ILE A 411 -3.16 -18.49 -2.64
N GLN A 412 -3.04 -19.10 -3.83
CA GLN A 412 -3.05 -20.56 -3.94
C GLN A 412 -1.82 -21.19 -3.25
N GLY A 413 -0.65 -20.58 -3.36
CA GLY A 413 0.56 -20.99 -2.64
C GLY A 413 0.35 -20.95 -1.12
N MET A 414 -0.20 -19.86 -0.59
CA MET A 414 -0.55 -19.71 0.83
C MET A 414 -1.57 -20.76 1.27
N ARG A 415 -2.62 -20.99 0.47
CA ARG A 415 -3.63 -22.02 0.77
C ARG A 415 -3.00 -23.40 0.95
N LEU A 416 -2.09 -23.79 0.05
CA LEU A 416 -1.41 -25.08 0.12
C LEU A 416 -0.50 -25.16 1.35
N GLN A 417 0.20 -24.07 1.66
CA GLN A 417 1.13 -24.01 2.79
C GLN A 417 0.43 -23.99 4.15
N ALA A 418 -0.72 -23.32 4.26
CA ALA A 418 -1.51 -23.26 5.47
C ALA A 418 -2.15 -24.62 5.84
N GLY A 419 -2.09 -25.63 4.97
CA GLY A 419 -2.60 -26.97 5.25
C GLY A 419 -4.09 -26.96 5.62
N ALA A 420 -4.41 -27.44 6.82
CA ALA A 420 -5.79 -27.50 7.33
C ALA A 420 -6.45 -26.10 7.41
N ASP A 421 -5.67 -25.05 7.64
CA ASP A 421 -6.18 -23.68 7.74
C ASP A 421 -6.45 -23.04 6.37
N GLY A 422 -5.92 -23.62 5.28
CA GLY A 422 -5.87 -22.97 3.98
C GLY A 422 -7.24 -22.59 3.41
N ALA A 423 -8.25 -23.43 3.60
CA ALA A 423 -9.62 -23.10 3.18
C ALA A 423 -10.20 -21.91 3.95
N ALA A 424 -9.91 -21.81 5.24
CA ALA A 424 -10.41 -20.74 6.09
C ALA A 424 -9.68 -19.42 5.80
N LEU A 425 -8.36 -19.46 5.59
CA LEU A 425 -7.55 -18.31 5.18
C LEU A 425 -8.09 -17.71 3.89
N VAL A 426 -8.28 -18.52 2.85
CA VAL A 426 -8.81 -18.03 1.57
C VAL A 426 -10.24 -17.48 1.73
N ALA A 427 -11.06 -18.09 2.58
CA ALA A 427 -12.41 -17.58 2.84
C ALA A 427 -12.40 -16.21 3.55
N ASP A 428 -11.46 -15.98 4.49
CA ASP A 428 -11.28 -14.67 5.13
C ASP A 428 -10.81 -13.60 4.14
N LEU A 429 -9.88 -13.93 3.24
CA LEU A 429 -9.46 -13.03 2.16
C LEU A 429 -10.64 -12.64 1.26
N TYR A 430 -11.50 -13.60 0.92
CA TYR A 430 -12.68 -13.34 0.09
C TYR A 430 -13.77 -12.53 0.79
N ARG A 431 -13.79 -12.50 2.13
CA ARG A 431 -14.67 -11.65 2.94
C ARG A 431 -14.14 -10.23 3.16
N ALA A 432 -12.90 -9.94 2.78
CA ALA A 432 -12.27 -8.65 3.02
C ALA A 432 -13.05 -7.47 2.40
N ALA A 433 -13.55 -7.64 1.17
CA ALA A 433 -14.32 -6.62 0.48
C ALA A 433 -15.60 -6.23 1.24
N GLU A 434 -16.30 -7.22 1.82
CA GLU A 434 -17.46 -6.97 2.68
C GLU A 434 -17.08 -6.23 3.95
N SER A 435 -15.98 -6.64 4.58
CA SER A 435 -15.50 -6.04 5.84
C SER A 435 -15.14 -4.56 5.63
N TYR A 436 -14.48 -4.24 4.51
CA TYR A 436 -14.15 -2.87 4.13
C TYR A 436 -15.40 -2.04 3.83
N ALA A 437 -16.33 -2.59 3.02
CA ALA A 437 -17.58 -1.90 2.68
C ALA A 437 -18.41 -1.57 3.93
N ALA A 438 -18.57 -2.53 4.84
CA ALA A 438 -19.31 -2.35 6.08
C ALA A 438 -18.64 -1.33 7.02
N MET A 439 -17.30 -1.29 7.08
CA MET A 439 -16.59 -0.23 7.80
C MET A 439 -16.88 1.14 7.19
N TRP A 440 -16.80 1.26 5.87
CA TRP A 440 -17.03 2.55 5.21
C TRP A 440 -18.48 3.05 5.38
N GLU A 441 -19.47 2.15 5.35
CA GLU A 441 -20.86 2.49 5.69
C GLU A 441 -20.99 3.07 7.11
N ARG A 442 -20.32 2.47 8.10
CA ARG A 442 -20.29 3.00 9.47
C ARG A 442 -19.59 4.34 9.55
N VAL A 443 -18.53 4.54 8.77
CA VAL A 443 -17.83 5.83 8.67
C VAL A 443 -18.75 6.91 8.13
N GLU A 444 -19.48 6.68 7.04
CA GLU A 444 -20.41 7.67 6.48
C GLU A 444 -21.61 7.96 7.40
N ALA A 445 -22.04 6.96 8.17
CA ALA A 445 -23.10 7.08 9.16
C ALA A 445 -22.64 7.76 10.47
N TYR A 446 -21.34 7.87 10.72
CA TYR A 446 -20.81 8.42 11.97
C TYR A 446 -21.24 9.87 12.18
N ARG A 447 -21.69 10.18 13.40
CA ARG A 447 -22.02 11.53 13.87
C ARG A 447 -21.28 11.76 15.19
N PRO A 448 -20.51 12.87 15.32
CA PRO A 448 -19.65 13.12 16.47
C PRO A 448 -20.38 13.44 17.76
#